data_AF-A0A530LFP5-F1
#
_entry.id   AF-A0A530LFP5-F1
#
_cell.length_a   1.000
_cell.length_b   1.000
_cell.length_c   1.000
_cell.angle_alpha   90.00
_cell.angle_beta   90.00
_cell.angle_gamma   90.00
#
_symmetry.space_group_name_H-M   'P 1'
#
loop_
_entity.id
_entity.type
_entity.pdbx_description
1 polymer ?
#
loop_
_entity_poly.entity_id
_entity_poly.type
_entity_poly.pdbx_seq_one_letter_code
_entity_poly.pdbx_strand_id
1 'polypeptide(L)'
;GQPCQQWREDQQHADRQKPYMGTITLWRYVIASVVIIGGLFAVHFWLPAGKRRFVSIVPGIIFTLVGWLIGSTIFAAYLDHFSSYVTTYAGLASIMIAVVFLYIVSAIFILGGELNAAISRYLEARARVGG
;
A
#
# COMPACT_ATOMS: atom_id res chain seq x y z
N GLY A 1 13.38 35.71 41.07
CA GLY A 1 12.87 34.40 41.51
C GLY A 1 11.65 33.90 40.74
N GLN A 2 10.92 34.75 40.01
CA GLN A 2 9.65 34.39 39.35
C GLN A 2 9.74 33.50 38.08
N PRO A 3 10.80 33.55 37.23
CA PRO A 3 10.82 32.77 35.98
C PRO A 3 10.77 31.25 36.20
N CYS A 4 11.49 30.75 37.21
CA CYS A 4 11.57 29.30 37.50
C CYS A 4 10.25 28.66 37.94
N GLN A 5 9.29 29.44 38.46
CA GLN A 5 7.97 28.93 38.85
C GLN A 5 7.11 28.71 37.60
N GLN A 6 7.08 29.68 36.68
CA GLN A 6 6.38 29.61 35.40
C GLN A 6 6.79 28.37 34.58
N TRP A 7 8.10 28.15 34.39
CA TRP A 7 8.61 26.99 33.64
C TRP A 7 8.22 25.64 34.27
N ARG A 8 8.03 25.60 35.59
CA ARG A 8 7.65 24.38 36.31
C ARG A 8 6.17 24.07 36.13
N GLU A 9 5.31 25.08 36.14
CA GLU A 9 3.88 24.97 35.86
C GLU A 9 3.66 24.55 34.39
N ASP A 10 4.37 25.17 33.44
CA ASP A 10 4.30 24.84 32.02
C ASP A 10 4.74 23.40 31.74
N GLN A 11 5.80 22.92 32.41
CA GLN A 11 6.21 21.52 32.32
C GLN A 11 5.14 20.60 32.90
N GLN A 12 4.59 20.87 34.09
CA GLN A 12 3.53 20.05 34.69
C GLN A 12 2.29 19.91 33.79
N HIS A 13 1.93 20.95 33.02
CA HIS A 13 0.85 20.88 32.04
C HIS A 13 1.20 20.02 30.82
N ALA A 14 2.43 20.15 30.29
CA ALA A 14 2.91 19.32 29.18
C ALA A 14 3.06 17.84 29.58
N ASP A 15 3.50 17.57 30.81
CA ASP A 15 3.73 16.23 31.37
C ASP A 15 2.45 15.41 31.46
N ARG A 16 1.35 16.07 31.85
CA ARG A 16 0.03 15.46 31.98
C ARG A 16 -0.53 15.00 30.64
N GLN A 17 -0.06 15.56 29.51
CA GLN A 17 -0.51 15.24 28.15
C GLN A 17 0.33 14.16 27.45
N LYS A 18 1.53 13.85 27.97
CA LYS A 18 2.42 12.81 27.46
C LYS A 18 1.78 11.41 27.35
N PRO A 19 0.87 10.95 28.23
CA PRO A 19 0.37 9.57 28.16
C PRO A 19 -0.59 9.32 26.99
N TYR A 20 -1.21 10.35 26.39
CA TYR A 20 -2.20 10.16 25.32
C TYR A 20 -1.56 10.16 23.92
N MET A 21 -0.45 10.88 23.74
CA MET A 21 0.24 11.05 22.46
C MET A 21 0.75 9.72 21.88
N GLY A 22 1.26 8.83 22.75
CA GLY A 22 1.74 7.50 22.34
C GLY A 22 0.60 6.57 21.90
N THR A 23 -0.49 6.55 22.66
CA THR A 23 -1.68 5.74 22.34
C THR A 23 -2.36 6.19 21.06
N ILE A 24 -2.56 7.49 20.85
CA ILE A 24 -3.21 8.02 19.64
C ILE A 24 -2.38 7.69 18.39
N THR A 25 -1.06 7.85 18.49
CA THR A 25 -0.14 7.57 17.39
C THR A 25 -0.13 6.08 17.04
N LEU A 26 -0.10 5.21 18.06
CA LEU A 26 -0.20 3.76 17.88
C LEU A 26 -1.49 3.36 17.18
N TRP A 27 -2.65 3.83 17.68
CA TRP A 27 -3.95 3.51 17.09
C TRP A 27 -4.07 3.99 15.64
N ARG A 28 -3.49 5.16 15.31
CA ARG A 28 -3.47 5.68 13.94
C ARG A 28 -2.75 4.73 12.98
N TYR A 29 -1.57 4.22 13.37
CA TYR A 29 -0.84 3.25 12.55
C TYR A 29 -1.56 1.91 12.47
N VAL A 30 -2.09 1.40 13.59
CA VAL A 30 -2.82 0.13 13.64
C VAL A 30 -4.05 0.17 12.72
N ILE A 31 -4.86 1.22 12.77
CA ILE A 31 -6.06 1.34 11.94
C ILE A 31 -5.70 1.44 10.46
N ALA A 32 -4.69 2.26 10.10
CA ALA A 32 -4.22 2.38 8.72
C ALA A 32 -3.71 1.04 8.17
N SER A 33 -2.93 0.30 8.96
CA SER A 33 -2.43 -1.02 8.61
C SER A 33 -3.57 -2.03 8.43
N VAL A 34 -4.54 -2.05 9.34
CA VAL A 34 -5.69 -2.97 9.26
C VAL A 34 -6.54 -2.69 8.02
N VAL A 35 -6.79 -1.42 7.69
CA VAL A 35 -7.57 -1.05 6.49
C VAL A 35 -6.84 -1.45 5.21
N ILE A 36 -5.53 -1.19 5.12
CA ILE A 36 -4.73 -1.55 3.93
C ILE A 36 -4.62 -3.07 3.79
N ILE A 37 -4.32 -3.78 4.87
CA ILE A 37 -4.21 -5.25 4.86
C ILE A 37 -5.57 -5.88 4.54
N GLY A 38 -6.65 -5.38 5.15
CA GLY A 38 -8.01 -5.82 4.87
C GLY A 38 -8.43 -5.56 3.43
N GLY A 39 -8.07 -4.41 2.87
CA GLY A 39 -8.28 -4.08 1.46
C GLY A 39 -7.51 -5.00 0.52
N LEU A 40 -6.22 -5.26 0.80
CA LEU A 40 -5.42 -6.22 0.04
C LEU A 40 -6.03 -7.62 0.10
N PHE A 41 -6.45 -8.06 1.29
CA PHE A 41 -7.04 -9.38 1.49
C PHE A 41 -8.37 -9.50 0.77
N ALA A 42 -9.23 -8.49 0.84
CA ALA A 42 -10.49 -8.44 0.12
C ALA A 42 -10.25 -8.50 -1.40
N VAL A 43 -9.33 -7.70 -1.94
CA VAL A 43 -8.97 -7.75 -3.35
C VAL A 43 -8.44 -9.14 -3.75
N HIS A 44 -7.53 -9.73 -2.97
CA HIS A 44 -6.92 -11.02 -3.33
C HIS A 44 -7.82 -12.23 -3.09
N PHE A 45 -8.78 -12.14 -2.17
CA PHE A 45 -9.70 -13.22 -1.85
C PHE A 45 -10.95 -13.20 -2.72
N TRP A 46 -11.43 -12.02 -3.13
CA TRP A 46 -12.64 -11.90 -3.97
C TRP A 46 -12.36 -12.01 -5.47
N LEU A 47 -11.12 -11.79 -5.94
CA LEU A 47 -10.77 -11.91 -7.36
C LEU A 47 -10.62 -13.35 -7.91
N PRO A 48 -10.20 -14.39 -7.16
CA PRO A 48 -10.02 -15.72 -7.73
C PRO A 48 -11.37 -16.48 -7.76
N ALA A 49 -12.25 -16.03 -8.65
CA ALA A 49 -13.36 -16.86 -9.10
C ALA A 49 -12.78 -18.06 -9.88
N GLY A 50 -12.67 -19.20 -9.22
CA GLY A 50 -12.64 -20.49 -9.89
C GLY A 50 -11.55 -21.44 -9.44
N LYS A 51 -11.96 -22.69 -9.23
CA LYS A 51 -11.14 -23.87 -8.94
C LYS A 51 -10.08 -24.03 -10.05
N ARG A 52 -8.89 -23.46 -9.86
CA ARG A 52 -7.73 -23.67 -10.74
C ARG A 52 -6.56 -24.17 -9.90
N ARG A 53 -5.82 -25.11 -10.48
CA ARG A 53 -4.65 -25.75 -9.88
C ARG A 53 -3.69 -24.65 -9.41
N PHE A 54 -3.41 -24.57 -8.11
CA PHE A 54 -2.58 -23.52 -7.48
C PHE A 54 -1.29 -23.20 -8.25
N VAL A 55 -0.72 -24.18 -8.95
CA VAL A 55 0.49 -24.06 -9.76
C VAL A 55 0.37 -23.09 -10.94
N SER A 56 -0.82 -22.91 -11.54
CA SER A 56 -0.97 -22.00 -12.69
C SER A 56 -0.91 -20.53 -12.29
N ILE A 57 -1.21 -20.22 -11.02
CA ILE A 57 -1.35 -18.85 -10.49
C ILE A 57 0.00 -18.26 -10.05
N VAL A 58 0.96 -19.13 -9.69
CA VAL A 58 2.32 -18.77 -9.23
C VAL A 58 3.05 -17.78 -10.17
N PRO A 59 3.10 -17.95 -11.51
CA PRO A 59 3.80 -16.99 -12.37
C PRO A 59 3.20 -15.58 -12.32
N GLY A 60 1.87 -15.47 -12.22
CA GLY A 60 1.20 -14.17 -12.04
C GLY A 60 1.54 -13.52 -10.69
N ILE A 61 1.58 -14.30 -9.61
CA ILE A 61 1.93 -13.82 -8.27
C ILE A 61 3.37 -13.28 -8.24
N ILE A 62 4.32 -14.02 -8.80
CA ILE A 62 5.73 -13.58 -8.86
C ILE A 62 5.84 -12.28 -9.65
N PHE A 63 5.17 -12.19 -10.81
CA PHE A 63 5.13 -10.97 -11.61
C PHE A 63 4.57 -9.78 -10.81
N THR A 64 3.44 -9.98 -10.13
CA THR A 64 2.83 -8.93 -9.31
C THR A 64 3.74 -8.48 -8.16
N LEU A 65 4.42 -9.41 -7.47
CA LEU A 65 5.35 -9.07 -6.39
C LEU A 65 6.55 -8.27 -6.89
N VAL A 66 7.18 -8.72 -7.99
CA VAL A 66 8.32 -8.00 -8.59
C VAL A 66 7.89 -6.63 -9.10
N GLY A 67 6.77 -6.56 -9.82
CA GLY A 67 6.21 -5.31 -10.30
C GLY A 67 5.89 -4.35 -9.16
N TRP A 68 5.36 -4.85 -8.05
CA TRP A 68 5.05 -4.03 -6.88
C TRP A 68 6.29 -3.48 -6.20
N LEU A 69 7.35 -4.27 -6.06
CA LEU A 69 8.63 -3.80 -5.50
C LEU A 69 9.26 -2.71 -6.39
N ILE A 70 9.31 -2.95 -7.70
CA ILE A 70 9.84 -1.99 -8.67
C ILE A 70 8.99 -0.71 -8.66
N GLY A 71 7.66 -0.86 -8.78
CA GLY A 71 6.72 0.26 -8.80
C GLY A 71 6.79 1.10 -7.52
N SER A 72 6.89 0.47 -6.36
CA SER A 72 7.04 1.15 -5.06
C SER A 72 8.36 1.90 -4.96
N THR A 73 9.45 1.31 -5.49
CA THR A 73 10.78 1.94 -5.50
C THR A 73 10.79 3.18 -6.40
N ILE A 74 10.24 3.06 -7.62
CA ILE A 74 10.09 4.18 -8.55
C ILE A 74 9.20 5.27 -7.94
N PHE A 75 8.10 4.89 -7.32
CA PHE A 75 7.19 5.82 -6.67
C PHE A 75 7.85 6.55 -5.49
N ALA A 76 8.67 5.85 -4.69
CA ALA A 76 9.43 6.47 -3.61
C ALA A 76 10.42 7.52 -4.13
N ALA A 77 11.15 7.23 -5.22
CA ALA A 77 12.03 8.20 -5.87
C ALA A 77 11.25 9.40 -6.44
N TYR A 78 10.06 9.17 -6.99
CA TYR A 78 9.18 10.24 -7.45
C TYR A 78 8.77 11.19 -6.31
N LEU A 79 8.45 10.66 -5.13
CA LEU A 79 8.08 11.47 -3.96
C LEU A 79 9.22 12.38 -3.47
N ASP A 80 10.47 11.93 -3.58
CA ASP A 80 11.64 12.72 -3.18
C ASP A 80 11.74 14.03 -4.01
N HIS A 81 11.44 13.94 -5.31
CA HIS A 81 11.38 15.11 -6.19
C HIS A 81 10.12 15.97 -5.99
N PHE A 82 9.02 15.38 -5.51
CA PHE A 82 7.72 16.06 -5.37
C PHE A 82 7.50 16.79 -4.03
N SER A 83 8.46 16.69 -3.10
CA SER A 83 8.45 17.35 -1.79
C SER A 83 8.06 18.84 -1.83
N SER A 84 8.60 19.60 -2.79
CA SER A 84 8.32 21.04 -2.90
C SER A 84 6.89 21.36 -3.37
N TYR A 85 6.24 20.44 -4.10
CA TYR A 85 4.85 20.58 -4.56
C TYR A 85 3.85 20.31 -3.43
N VAL A 86 4.20 19.42 -2.50
CA VAL A 86 3.42 19.11 -1.29
C VAL A 86 3.27 20.34 -0.41
N THR A 87 4.31 21.17 -0.28
CA THR A 87 4.28 22.39 0.53
C THR A 87 3.31 23.44 -0.02
N THR A 88 3.16 23.54 -1.34
CA THR A 88 2.31 24.55 -2.00
C THR A 88 0.84 24.14 -2.07
N TYR A 89 0.57 22.86 -2.36
CA TYR A 89 -0.79 22.35 -2.62
C TYR A 89 -1.36 21.50 -1.47
N ALA A 90 -0.59 21.30 -0.41
CA ALA A 90 -0.98 20.64 0.84
C ALA A 90 -1.86 19.39 0.62
N GLY A 91 -3.09 19.37 1.15
CA GLY A 91 -3.99 18.21 1.11
C GLY A 91 -4.28 17.67 -0.30
N LEU A 92 -4.30 18.49 -1.34
CA LEU A 92 -4.53 18.04 -2.72
C LEU A 92 -3.37 17.18 -3.25
N ALA A 93 -2.14 17.50 -2.84
CA ALA A 93 -0.97 16.71 -3.21
C ALA A 93 -1.06 15.30 -2.64
N SER A 94 -1.55 15.14 -1.41
CA SER A 94 -1.70 13.82 -0.76
C SER A 94 -2.71 12.91 -1.48
N ILE A 95 -3.82 13.47 -1.97
CA ILE A 95 -4.82 12.72 -2.74
C ILE A 95 -4.23 12.26 -4.07
N MET A 96 -3.55 13.15 -4.79
CA MET A 96 -2.91 12.80 -6.07
C MET A 96 -1.84 11.71 -5.90
N ILE A 97 -1.00 11.83 -4.87
CA ILE A 97 -0.02 10.80 -4.48
C ILE A 97 -0.72 9.44 -4.30
N ALA A 98 -1.81 9.40 -3.52
CA ALA A 98 -2.54 8.17 -3.27
C ALA A 98 -3.14 7.58 -4.54
N VAL A 99 -3.77 8.39 -5.39
CA VAL A 99 -4.37 7.94 -6.65
C VAL A 99 -3.33 7.39 -7.60
N VAL A 100 -2.17 8.06 -7.75
CA VAL A 100 -1.07 7.60 -8.61
C VAL A 100 -0.51 6.27 -8.10
N PHE A 101 -0.30 6.15 -6.79
CA PHE A 101 0.17 4.90 -6.19
C PHE A 101 -0.83 3.75 -6.43
N LEU A 102 -2.11 3.97 -6.14
CA LEU A 102 -3.17 2.98 -6.35
C LEU A 102 -3.34 2.63 -7.83
N TYR A 103 -3.13 3.58 -8.74
CA TYR A 103 -3.13 3.34 -10.18
C TYR A 103 -2.00 2.37 -10.58
N ILE A 104 -0.77 2.61 -10.12
CA ILE A 104 0.37 1.73 -10.38
C ILE A 104 0.10 0.32 -9.84
N VAL A 105 -0.37 0.22 -8.59
CA VAL A 105 -0.72 -1.06 -7.98
C VAL A 105 -1.80 -1.77 -8.80
N SER A 106 -2.90 -1.09 -9.12
CA SER A 106 -3.99 -1.65 -9.93
C SER A 106 -3.50 -2.19 -11.27
N ALA A 107 -2.66 -1.44 -11.98
CA ALA A 107 -2.08 -1.88 -13.25
C ALA A 107 -1.26 -3.16 -13.10
N ILE A 108 -0.42 -3.25 -12.06
CA ILE A 108 0.40 -4.45 -11.77
C ILE A 108 -0.50 -5.66 -11.47
N PHE A 109 -1.58 -5.47 -10.71
CA PHE A 109 -2.53 -6.54 -10.39
C PHE A 109 -3.28 -7.04 -11.63
N ILE A 110 -3.78 -6.13 -12.48
CA ILE A 110 -4.47 -6.48 -13.73
C ILE A 110 -3.53 -7.27 -14.64
N LEU A 111 -2.30 -6.78 -14.85
CA LEU A 111 -1.30 -7.43 -15.70
C LEU A 111 -0.92 -8.83 -15.17
N GLY A 112 -0.76 -9.00 -13.86
CA GLY A 112 -0.51 -10.31 -13.25
C GLY A 112 -1.66 -11.30 -13.45
N GLY A 113 -2.90 -10.82 -13.38
CA GLY A 113 -4.11 -11.61 -13.66
C GLY A 113 -4.21 -12.00 -15.14
N GLU A 114 -3.95 -11.08 -16.05
CA GLU A 114 -3.93 -11.35 -17.50
C GLU A 114 -2.83 -12.33 -17.90
N LEU A 115 -1.65 -12.22 -17.29
CA LEU A 115 -0.55 -13.16 -17.49
C LEU A 115 -0.96 -14.58 -17.09
N ASN A 116 -1.57 -14.72 -15.91
CA ASN A 116 -2.09 -16.00 -15.43
C ASN A 116 -3.17 -16.58 -16.37
N ALA A 117 -4.07 -15.73 -16.88
CA ALA A 117 -5.08 -16.13 -17.86
C ALA A 117 -4.47 -16.52 -19.21
N ALA A 118 -3.45 -15.80 -19.70
CA ALA A 118 -2.76 -16.07 -20.94
C ALA A 118 -2.00 -17.41 -20.89
N ILE A 119 -1.27 -17.67 -19.80
CA ILE A 119 -0.59 -18.94 -19.58
C ILE A 119 -1.58 -20.10 -19.54
N SER A 120 -2.70 -19.94 -18.83
CA SER A 120 -3.75 -20.97 -18.77
C SER A 120 -4.31 -21.29 -20.15
N ARG A 121 -4.65 -20.26 -20.96
CA ARG A 121 -5.15 -20.43 -22.34
C ARG A 121 -4.11 -21.12 -23.24
N TYR A 122 -2.84 -20.76 -23.11
CA TYR A 122 -1.75 -21.38 -23.88
C TYR A 122 -1.58 -22.87 -23.54
N LEU A 123 -1.62 -23.22 -22.26
CA LEU A 123 -1.52 -24.61 -21.80
C LEU A 123 -2.71 -25.46 -22.25
N GLU A 124 -3.93 -24.92 -22.15
CA GLU A 124 -5.15 -25.59 -22.64
C GLU A 124 -5.12 -25.81 -24.16
N ALA A 125 -4.67 -24.83 -24.94
CA ALA A 125 -4.52 -24.96 -26.39
C ALA A 125 -3.50 -26.02 -26.76
N ARG A 126 -2.36 -26.07 -26.07
CA ARG A 126 -1.29 -27.06 -26.29
C ARG A 126 -1.75 -28.49 -25.97
N ALA A 127 -2.57 -28.66 -24.93
CA ALA A 127 -3.12 -29.97 -24.56
C ALA A 127 -4.09 -30.54 -25.62
N ARG A 128 -4.80 -29.68 -26.36
CA ARG A 128 -5.72 -30.10 -27.44
C ARG A 128 -5.03 -30.53 -28.73
N VAL A 129 -3.81 -30.06 -28.99
CA VAL A 129 -3.04 -30.40 -30.20
C VAL A 129 -2.21 -31.68 -30.00
N GLY A 130 -1.86 -32.00 -28.76
CA GLY A 130 -1.05 -33.18 -28.41
C GLY A 130 -1.81 -34.46 -28.09
N GLY A 131 -3.15 -34.46 -28.15
CA GLY A 131 -4.01 -35.63 -27.92
C GLY A 131 -4.88 -35.92 -29.13
#